data_AF-A0A1H8QP42-F1
#
_entry.id   AF-A0A1H8QP42-F1
#
_cell.length_a   1.000
_cell.length_b   1.000
_cell.length_c   1.000
_cell.angle_alpha   90.00
_cell.angle_beta   90.00
_cell.angle_gamma   90.00
#
_symmetry.space_group_name_H-M   'P 1'
#
loop_
_entity.id
_entity.type
_entity.pdbx_description
1 polymer ?
#
loop_
_entity_poly.entity_id
_entity_poly.type
_entity_poly.pdbx_seq_one_letter_code
_entity_poly.pdbx_strand_id
1 'polypeptide(L)'
;MVYRQVVFAVAGVLFATAVLAGNEVKGPIQAIDVERQTVTVQGIALETGRHTDYDDGYRRFEDLREGDRVEVEFEYRDGRHIATEIERDD
;
A
#
# COMPACT_ATOMS: atom_id res chain seq x y z
N MET A 1 -34.58 3.64 8.01
CA MET A 1 -33.64 2.90 7.16
C MET A 1 -32.31 2.87 7.92
N VAL A 2 -31.94 1.73 8.51
CA VAL A 2 -30.79 1.64 9.43
C VAL A 2 -29.61 1.11 8.61
N TYR A 3 -28.53 1.89 8.50
CA TYR A 3 -27.34 1.55 7.71
C TYR A 3 -26.57 0.43 8.43
N ARG A 4 -26.46 -0.73 7.78
CA ARG A 4 -25.79 -1.91 8.32
C ARG A 4 -24.29 -1.78 8.07
N GLN A 5 -23.50 -1.64 9.14
CA GLN A 5 -22.05 -1.71 9.04
C GLN A 5 -21.65 -3.13 8.64
N VAL A 6 -20.92 -3.26 7.54
CA VAL A 6 -20.27 -4.51 7.15
C VAL A 6 -18.84 -4.41 7.65
N VAL A 7 -18.55 -5.11 8.75
CA VAL A 7 -17.19 -5.31 9.26
C VAL A 7 -16.61 -6.49 8.49
N PHE A 8 -15.65 -6.26 7.60
CA PHE A 8 -14.81 -7.32 7.06
C PHE A 8 -13.66 -7.57 8.06
N ALA A 9 -13.78 -8.63 8.86
CA ALA A 9 -12.66 -9.15 9.62
C ALA A 9 -11.77 -9.97 8.68
N VAL A 10 -10.65 -9.40 8.24
CA VAL A 10 -9.61 -10.16 7.53
C VAL A 10 -8.67 -10.74 8.58
N ALA A 11 -8.75 -12.06 8.77
CA ALA A 11 -7.75 -12.81 9.53
C ALA A 11 -6.52 -13.04 8.64
N GLY A 12 -5.54 -12.14 8.72
CA GLY A 12 -4.26 -12.26 8.02
C GLY A 12 -3.22 -12.98 8.87
N VAL A 13 -2.70 -14.10 8.38
CA VAL A 13 -1.54 -14.80 8.96
C VAL A 13 -0.29 -13.92 8.77
N LEU A 14 0.37 -13.55 9.87
CA LEU A 14 1.60 -12.76 9.85
C LEU A 14 2.81 -13.65 9.52
N PHE A 15 3.25 -13.64 8.26
CA PHE A 15 4.63 -13.98 7.92
C PHE A 15 5.45 -12.69 7.86
N ALA A 16 5.95 -12.25 9.02
CA ALA A 16 6.81 -11.08 9.10
C ALA A 16 8.28 -11.51 9.03
N THR A 17 8.86 -11.45 7.83
CA THR A 17 10.31 -11.31 7.67
C THR A 17 10.55 -10.10 6.78
N ALA A 18 10.55 -8.89 7.36
CA ALA A 18 10.99 -7.68 6.68
C ALA A 18 12.38 -7.32 7.22
N VAL A 19 13.40 -7.60 6.41
CA VAL A 19 14.75 -7.04 6.60
C VAL A 19 14.67 -5.62 6.03
N LEU A 20 14.62 -4.60 6.90
CA LEU A 20 14.61 -3.18 6.51
C LEU A 20 16.02 -2.76 6.07
N ALA A 21 16.39 -3.09 4.84
CA ALA A 21 17.54 -2.49 4.15
C ALA A 21 16.97 -1.44 3.18
N GLY A 22 16.89 -0.18 3.63
CA GLY A 22 16.01 0.80 2.98
C GLY A 22 14.55 0.57 3.39
N ASN A 23 13.78 1.64 3.57
CA ASN A 23 12.36 1.50 3.86
C ASN A 23 11.65 1.25 2.53
N GLU A 24 11.75 0.02 2.04
CA GLU A 24 11.23 -0.39 0.74
C GLU A 24 10.48 -1.71 0.90
N VAL A 25 9.42 -1.91 0.12
CA VAL A 25 8.69 -3.18 0.04
C VAL A 25 8.29 -3.48 -1.39
N LYS A 26 8.59 -4.69 -1.85
CA LYS A 26 8.15 -5.21 -3.15
C LYS A 26 7.12 -6.32 -3.01
N GLY A 27 6.16 -6.34 -3.92
CA GLY A 27 5.17 -7.42 -4.00
C GLY A 27 3.88 -7.01 -4.71
N PRO A 28 2.91 -7.92 -4.79
CA PRO A 28 1.61 -7.59 -5.35
C PRO A 28 0.84 -6.66 -4.40
N ILE A 29 0.11 -5.70 -4.96
CA ILE A 29 -0.90 -4.94 -4.23
C ILE A 29 -2.01 -5.93 -3.82
N GLN A 30 -2.16 -6.11 -2.51
CA GLN A 30 -3.11 -7.04 -1.91
C GLN A 30 -4.48 -6.41 -1.68
N ALA A 31 -4.51 -5.10 -1.45
CA ALA A 31 -5.74 -4.34 -1.23
C ALA A 31 -5.53 -2.84 -1.55
N ILE A 32 -6.59 -2.18 -2.02
CA ILE A 32 -6.65 -0.73 -2.21
C ILE A 32 -7.83 -0.15 -1.43
N ASP A 33 -7.58 0.78 -0.50
CA ASP A 33 -8.60 1.60 0.15
C ASP A 33 -8.57 3.01 -0.45
N VAL A 34 -9.55 3.31 -1.30
CA VAL A 34 -9.66 4.60 -1.99
C VAL A 34 -10.03 5.74 -1.04
N GLU A 35 -10.84 5.47 -0.02
CA GLU A 35 -11.27 6.50 0.94
C GLU A 35 -10.10 6.93 1.83
N ARG A 36 -9.24 5.98 2.21
CA ARG A 36 -8.05 6.23 3.04
C ARG A 36 -6.79 6.52 2.25
N GLN A 37 -6.82 6.42 0.92
CA GLN A 37 -5.63 6.54 0.05
C GLN A 37 -4.52 5.62 0.55
N THR A 38 -4.84 4.33 0.70
CA THR A 38 -3.92 3.34 1.26
C THR A 38 -3.83 2.14 0.32
N VAL A 39 -2.61 1.64 0.11
CA VAL A 39 -2.37 0.33 -0.53
C VAL A 39 -1.77 -0.64 0.47
N THR A 40 -2.12 -1.91 0.36
CA THR A 40 -1.50 -2.97 1.17
C THR A 40 -0.57 -3.80 0.32
N VAL A 41 0.72 -3.85 0.69
CA VAL A 41 1.75 -4.67 0.01
C VAL A 41 2.47 -5.48 1.09
N GLN A 42 2.56 -6.81 0.89
CA GLN A 42 3.17 -7.73 1.88
C GLN A 42 2.59 -7.59 3.31
N GLY A 43 1.29 -7.28 3.43
CA GLY A 43 0.62 -7.05 4.71
C GLY A 43 0.90 -5.69 5.37
N ILE A 44 1.67 -4.82 4.72
CA ILE A 44 1.97 -3.47 5.18
C ILE A 44 0.99 -2.49 4.53
N ALA A 45 0.23 -1.77 5.34
CA ALA A 45 -0.60 -0.66 4.89
C ALA A 45 0.27 0.59 4.70
N LEU A 46 0.30 1.10 3.46
CA LEU A 46 1.09 2.24 3.00
C LEU A 46 0.14 3.39 2.63
N GLU A 47 0.21 4.48 3.39
CA GLU A 47 -0.53 5.71 3.13
C GLU A 47 0.12 6.46 1.97
N THR A 48 -0.66 6.79 0.95
CA THR A 48 -0.22 7.63 -0.17
C THR A 48 -0.73 9.05 0.00
N GLY A 49 -0.14 9.98 -0.73
CA GLY A 49 -0.61 11.36 -0.72
C GLY A 49 0.02 12.21 -1.81
N ARG A 50 -0.08 13.53 -1.65
CA ARG A 50 0.48 14.50 -2.62
C ARG A 50 2.01 14.44 -2.76
N HIS A 51 2.69 13.76 -1.85
CA HIS A 51 4.15 13.62 -1.82
C HIS A 51 4.61 12.26 -2.36
N THR A 52 3.68 11.37 -2.71
CA THR A 52 4.01 10.08 -3.32
C THR A 52 4.27 10.32 -4.80
N ASP A 53 5.47 9.98 -5.24
CA ASP A 53 5.81 9.92 -6.67
C ASP A 53 5.29 8.62 -7.29
N TYR A 54 4.87 8.69 -8.54
CA TYR A 54 4.35 7.55 -9.28
C TYR A 54 5.10 7.46 -10.61
N ASP A 55 5.77 6.33 -10.84
CA ASP A 55 6.53 6.11 -12.07
C ASP A 55 6.16 4.77 -12.75
N ASP A 56 6.85 4.46 -13.85
CA ASP A 56 6.73 3.22 -14.62
C ASP A 56 5.29 2.89 -15.06
N GLY A 57 4.62 3.93 -15.55
CA GLY A 57 3.28 3.85 -16.13
C GLY A 57 2.16 4.18 -15.16
N TYR A 58 2.46 4.39 -13.88
CA TYR A 58 1.56 5.05 -12.95
C TYR A 58 1.74 6.56 -13.02
N ARG A 59 0.66 7.32 -12.82
CA ARG A 59 0.73 8.79 -12.73
C ARG A 59 0.01 9.34 -11.50
N ARG A 60 -0.73 8.47 -10.80
CA ARG A 60 -1.60 8.79 -9.67
C ARG A 60 -2.12 7.50 -9.05
N PHE A 61 -2.67 7.63 -7.84
CA PHE A 61 -3.27 6.53 -7.08
C PHE A 61 -4.31 5.73 -7.89
N GLU A 62 -5.15 6.40 -8.68
CA GLU A 62 -6.21 5.76 -9.46
C GLU A 62 -5.69 4.89 -10.62
N ASP A 63 -4.40 4.90 -10.90
CA ASP A 63 -3.80 4.02 -11.91
C ASP A 63 -3.45 2.64 -11.32
N LEU A 64 -3.31 2.53 -9.98
CA LEU A 64 -2.95 1.28 -9.28
C LEU A 64 -4.10 0.25 -9.27
N ARG A 65 -3.77 -1.04 -9.40
CA ARG A 65 -4.75 -2.13 -9.32
C ARG A 65 -4.30 -3.21 -8.34
N GLU A 66 -5.26 -3.84 -7.66
CA GLU A 66 -4.97 -5.07 -6.90
C GLU A 66 -4.38 -6.12 -7.86
N GLY A 67 -3.31 -6.78 -7.39
CA GLY A 67 -2.53 -7.73 -8.18
C GLY A 67 -1.39 -7.13 -8.99
N ASP A 68 -1.33 -5.80 -9.19
CA ASP A 68 -0.14 -5.17 -9.75
C ASP A 68 1.05 -5.44 -8.83
N ARG A 69 2.18 -5.85 -9.42
CA ARG A 69 3.43 -6.02 -8.69
C ARG A 69 4.13 -4.67 -8.66
N VAL A 70 4.51 -4.23 -7.46
CA VAL A 70 5.05 -2.90 -7.23
C VAL A 70 6.25 -2.94 -6.31
N GLU A 71 7.10 -1.94 -6.46
CA GLU A 71 8.10 -1.52 -5.48
C GLU A 71 7.60 -0.22 -4.83
N VAL A 72 7.66 -0.16 -3.51
CA VAL A 72 7.21 1.01 -2.75
C VAL A 72 8.30 1.43 -1.79
N GLU A 73 8.86 2.62 -2.03
CA GLU A 73 9.64 3.33 -1.02
C GLU A 73 8.72 4.04 -0.04
N PHE A 74 9.07 4.03 1.24
CA PHE A 74 8.26 4.68 2.27
C PHE A 74 9.08 5.28 3.41
N GLU A 75 8.44 6.11 4.21
CA GLU A 75 8.97 6.56 5.50
C GLU A 75 8.07 6.08 6.63
N TYR A 76 8.67 5.72 7.77
CA TYR A 76 7.90 5.44 8.98
C TYR A 76 7.84 6.66 9.88
N ARG A 77 6.65 7.25 10.04
CA ARG A 77 6.42 8.44 10.87
C ARG A 77 5.11 8.31 11.63
N ASP A 78 5.13 8.61 12.93
CA ASP A 78 3.95 8.60 13.81
C ASP A 78 3.14 7.29 13.78
N GLY A 79 3.82 6.15 13.65
CA GLY A 79 3.16 4.85 13.60
C GLY A 79 2.62 4.43 12.22
N ARG A 80 2.94 5.19 11.16
CA ARG A 80 2.40 5.01 9.82
C ARG A 80 3.51 4.83 8.81
N HIS A 81 3.27 4.00 7.80
CA HIS A 81 4.12 3.86 6.62
C HIS A 81 3.57 4.82 5.56
N ILE A 82 4.38 5.80 5.18
CA ILE A 82 4.00 6.87 4.27
C ILE A 82 4.78 6.65 2.97
N ALA A 83 4.09 6.29 1.89
CA ALA A 83 4.72 6.02 0.60
C ALA A 83 5.31 7.30 0.00
N THR A 84 6.60 7.26 -0.33
CA THR A 84 7.30 8.36 -1.02
C THR A 84 7.37 8.13 -2.52
N GLU A 85 7.39 6.87 -2.96
CA GLU A 85 7.45 6.50 -4.38
C GLU A 85 6.77 5.14 -4.59
N ILE A 86 6.07 4.98 -5.72
CA ILE A 86 5.45 3.73 -6.16
C ILE A 86 5.77 3.50 -7.63
N GLU A 87 6.47 2.41 -7.90
CA GLU A 87 6.87 1.99 -9.24
C GLU A 87 6.32 0.60 -9.56
N ARG A 88 6.22 0.27 -10.85
CA ARG A 88 5.83 -1.08 -11.29
C ARG A 88 7.07 -1.99 -11.22
N ASP A 89 6.93 -3.14 -10.55
CA ASP A 89 7.98 -4.17 -10.41
C ASP A 89 7.74 -5.27 -11.45
N ASP A 90 8.51 -5.27 -12.54
CA ASP A 90 8.40 -6.17 -13.70
C ASP A 90 8.98 -7.58 -13.47
#